data_AF-A0A0G1JTZ5-F1
#
_entry.id   AF-A0A0G1JTZ5-F1
#
_cell.length_a   1.000
_cell.length_b   1.000
_cell.length_c   1.000
_cell.angle_alpha   90.00
_cell.angle_beta   90.00
_cell.angle_gamma   90.00
#
_symmetry.space_group_name_H-M   'P 1'
#
loop_
_entity.id
_entity.type
_entity.pdbx_description
1 polymer ?
#
loop_
_entity_poly.entity_id
_entity_poly.type
_entity_poly.pdbx_seq_one_letter_code
_entity_poly.pdbx_strand_id
1 'polypeptide(L)'
;MFYPFICIIQDMKIFYFKGLKIEHTAPPSNSDRAIILCPGLPASYVNEKQIDMLIQKNFHVFLVLYPGYPNSSKTLFLSQNPADLISELIVSLRIKGMQGVYLNTFFLIGSSFGGSVVLNVKNADKIVALSPVIDYKNLYKGSLDHNYETFKNYLLKNGYKISRNGWSQLKKGEIFTFSDKSLREKALIIYNENDPEINPSFLKKFLCLKKIRSISIHSDKHLSFKNIPADILMVILEWLGESNIIYQYNNYITGDFNKTISKIVDNQSAIILTGSLASGNLVPESDIDFYIISERTNPKMIRKIRNHVVEGRAMTFRNFSHYARSNMRDMSKLFSSKIITDNQSLRKKVEKLRKHLMDKYMEIFLIFQILEKKRMEATHYAGINSSLAIKKGLGGRRSLGFMTVTYNALNDINNPSFWNSLGIMTCNEVISETDRKHIERFFNKLTQQNFSHQKAHELLKINKRVVDKYTNEYLFNKINGKYGFKFSKNMKNANINGYVKNMIDALYSSDPIKLVKIAHSYVKCKDAIEKYVIFYYLALNNNLPLDIGKFIALKFANQHSMNNVRRNLVESAATTVHIELLNLLARDRDPKTIYYAKIKLAKKDILSTKIIRYSH
;
A
#
# COMPACT_ATOMS: atom_id res chain seq x y z
N MET A 1 2.39 8.71 -46.49
CA MET A 1 2.54 7.24 -46.49
C MET A 1 1.87 6.71 -45.22
N PHE A 2 0.60 6.30 -45.33
CA PHE A 2 -0.19 5.82 -44.19
C PHE A 2 0.12 4.34 -43.97
N TYR A 3 0.69 4.00 -42.81
CA TYR A 3 0.87 2.60 -42.42
C TYR A 3 -0.51 1.99 -42.09
N PRO A 4 -0.86 0.80 -42.62
CA PRO A 4 -2.06 0.10 -42.22
C PRO A 4 -1.89 -0.35 -40.76
N PHE A 5 -2.75 0.13 -39.87
CA PHE A 5 -2.84 -0.39 -38.51
C PHE A 5 -3.33 -1.84 -38.59
N ILE A 6 -2.41 -2.79 -38.42
CA ILE A 6 -2.75 -4.19 -38.15
C ILE A 6 -3.40 -4.20 -36.76
N CYS A 7 -4.73 -4.31 -36.74
CA CYS A 7 -5.51 -4.47 -35.52
C CYS A 7 -5.24 -5.88 -34.98
N ILE A 8 -4.27 -6.00 -34.07
CA ILE A 8 -4.04 -7.25 -33.32
C ILE A 8 -5.27 -7.41 -32.42
N ILE A 9 -6.19 -8.29 -32.83
CA ILE A 9 -7.35 -8.66 -32.02
C ILE A 9 -6.80 -9.35 -30.76
N GLN A 10 -6.82 -8.65 -29.62
CA GLN A 10 -6.45 -9.21 -28.33
C GLN A 10 -7.58 -10.11 -27.83
N ASP A 11 -7.25 -11.30 -27.32
CA ASP A 11 -8.22 -12.28 -26.83
C ASP A 11 -9.11 -11.69 -25.71
N MET A 12 -10.41 -11.58 -26.00
CA MET A 12 -11.42 -11.20 -25.01
C MET A 12 -11.59 -12.34 -23.99
N LYS A 13 -11.38 -12.05 -22.71
CA LYS A 13 -11.50 -13.05 -21.64
C LYS A 13 -12.86 -12.94 -20.96
N ILE A 14 -13.53 -14.07 -20.79
CA ILE A 14 -14.81 -14.14 -20.10
C ILE A 14 -14.61 -14.76 -18.71
N PHE A 15 -15.16 -14.12 -17.68
CA PHE A 15 -15.22 -14.69 -16.34
C PHE A 15 -16.52 -14.33 -15.63
N TYR A 16 -16.80 -15.01 -14.51
CA TYR A 16 -18.03 -14.83 -13.75
C TYR A 16 -17.75 -14.34 -12.33
N PHE A 17 -18.59 -13.43 -11.84
CA PHE A 17 -18.50 -12.90 -10.47
C PHE A 17 -19.89 -12.77 -9.86
N LYS A 18 -20.21 -13.64 -8.88
CA LYS A 18 -21.50 -13.64 -8.16
C LYS A 18 -22.74 -13.56 -9.09
N GLY A 19 -22.68 -14.24 -10.23
CA GLY A 19 -23.76 -14.26 -11.22
C GLY A 19 -23.67 -13.18 -12.30
N LEU A 20 -22.73 -12.23 -12.21
CA LEU A 20 -22.33 -11.38 -13.33
C LEU A 20 -21.52 -12.20 -14.32
N LYS A 21 -21.79 -12.05 -15.61
CA LYS A 21 -20.86 -12.44 -16.69
C LYS A 21 -20.07 -11.20 -17.08
N ILE A 22 -18.75 -11.32 -17.13
CA ILE A 22 -17.84 -10.19 -17.36
C ILE A 22 -16.97 -10.54 -18.55
N GLU A 23 -16.98 -9.65 -19.53
CA GLU A 23 -16.12 -9.70 -20.71
C GLU A 23 -15.02 -8.67 -20.51
N HIS A 24 -13.76 -9.11 -20.54
CA HIS A 24 -12.60 -8.30 -20.23
C HIS A 24 -11.66 -8.22 -21.42
N THR A 25 -11.31 -6.99 -21.79
CA THR A 25 -10.28 -6.67 -22.78
C THR A 25 -9.17 -5.87 -22.08
N ALA A 26 -7.93 -6.32 -22.21
CA ALA A 26 -6.76 -5.68 -21.60
C ALA A 26 -6.10 -4.71 -22.62
N PRO A 27 -5.54 -3.58 -22.18
CA PRO A 27 -4.76 -2.72 -23.06
C PRO A 27 -3.42 -3.37 -23.43
N PRO A 28 -2.78 -2.95 -24.53
CA PRO A 28 -1.48 -3.49 -24.96
C PRO A 28 -0.32 -3.13 -24.02
N SER A 29 -0.46 -2.05 -23.25
CA SER A 29 0.52 -1.63 -22.23
C SER A 29 -0.01 -1.83 -20.82
N ASN A 30 0.90 -1.98 -19.85
CA ASN A 30 0.51 -2.05 -18.43
C ASN A 30 -0.24 -0.78 -18.02
N SER A 31 -1.47 -0.94 -17.53
CA SER A 31 -2.31 0.15 -17.03
C SER A 31 -2.93 -0.23 -15.71
N ASP A 32 -2.96 0.70 -14.76
CA ASP A 32 -3.69 0.53 -13.50
C ASP A 32 -5.11 1.13 -13.56
N ARG A 33 -5.54 1.59 -14.74
CA ARG A 33 -6.83 2.23 -14.97
C ARG A 33 -7.80 1.27 -15.64
N ALA A 34 -9.00 1.20 -15.13
CA ALA A 34 -10.07 0.34 -15.60
C ALA A 34 -11.35 1.14 -15.86
N ILE A 35 -12.08 0.77 -16.91
CA ILE A 35 -13.45 1.20 -17.20
C ILE A 35 -14.35 -0.03 -17.08
N ILE A 36 -15.40 0.07 -16.27
CA ILE A 36 -16.47 -0.92 -16.23
C ILE A 36 -17.68 -0.34 -16.97
N LEU A 37 -18.11 -1.04 -18.03
CA LEU A 37 -19.26 -0.72 -18.85
C LEU A 37 -20.49 -1.46 -18.31
N CYS A 38 -21.50 -0.68 -17.92
CA CYS A 38 -22.78 -1.14 -17.38
C CYS A 38 -23.89 -0.87 -18.42
N PRO A 39 -24.31 -1.87 -19.20
CA PRO A 39 -25.27 -1.67 -20.28
C PRO A 39 -26.69 -1.37 -19.75
N GLY A 40 -27.55 -0.91 -20.66
CA GLY A 40 -28.98 -0.74 -20.39
C GLY A 40 -29.75 -2.05 -20.31
N LEU A 41 -31.07 -1.93 -20.36
CA LEU A 41 -32.00 -3.06 -20.40
C LEU A 41 -32.79 -3.05 -21.73
N PRO A 42 -32.73 -4.14 -22.52
CA PRO A 42 -31.85 -5.29 -22.38
C PRO A 42 -30.40 -4.90 -22.62
N ALA A 43 -29.48 -5.72 -22.13
CA ALA A 43 -28.07 -5.48 -22.39
C ALA A 43 -27.82 -5.56 -23.91
N SER A 44 -27.50 -4.42 -24.51
CA SER A 44 -27.18 -4.34 -25.92
C SER A 44 -25.72 -4.68 -26.15
N TYR A 45 -25.43 -5.33 -27.29
CA TYR A 45 -24.05 -5.46 -27.77
C TYR A 45 -23.38 -4.09 -27.90
N VAL A 46 -22.17 -3.98 -27.38
CA VAL A 46 -21.36 -2.76 -27.42
C VAL A 46 -20.60 -2.70 -28.75
N ASN A 47 -20.46 -1.51 -29.34
CA ASN A 47 -19.71 -1.33 -30.56
C ASN A 47 -18.22 -1.61 -30.33
N GLU A 48 -17.65 -2.61 -31.02
CA GLU A 48 -16.23 -2.99 -30.91
C GLU A 48 -15.30 -1.79 -31.10
N LYS A 49 -15.60 -0.90 -32.05
CA LYS A 49 -14.78 0.30 -32.31
C LYS A 49 -14.67 1.23 -31.11
N GLN A 50 -15.72 1.30 -30.28
CA GLN A 50 -15.70 2.12 -29.06
C GLN A 50 -14.85 1.45 -27.98
N ILE A 51 -14.92 0.11 -27.85
CA ILE A 51 -14.04 -0.64 -26.95
C ILE A 51 -12.58 -0.46 -27.39
N ASP A 52 -12.29 -0.61 -28.67
CA ASP A 52 -10.94 -0.42 -29.22
C ASP A 52 -10.39 0.95 -28.89
N MET A 53 -11.22 2.00 -29.00
CA MET A 53 -10.80 3.34 -28.63
C MET A 53 -10.46 3.47 -27.13
N LEU A 54 -11.23 2.84 -26.23
CA LEU A 54 -10.91 2.81 -24.80
C LEU A 54 -9.60 2.04 -24.52
N ILE A 55 -9.39 0.91 -25.20
CA ILE A 55 -8.16 0.10 -25.11
C ILE A 55 -6.95 0.90 -25.60
N GLN A 56 -7.07 1.62 -26.72
CA GLN A 56 -6.03 2.51 -27.25
C GLN A 56 -5.71 3.68 -26.31
N LYS A 57 -6.69 4.13 -25.51
CA LYS A 57 -6.47 5.10 -24.41
C LYS A 57 -5.89 4.47 -23.15
N ASN A 58 -5.44 3.22 -23.22
CA ASN A 58 -4.75 2.47 -22.19
C ASN A 58 -5.63 2.26 -20.94
N PHE A 59 -6.85 1.75 -21.14
CA PHE A 59 -7.75 1.29 -20.07
C PHE A 59 -7.95 -0.22 -20.14
N HIS A 60 -8.06 -0.89 -18.99
CA HIS A 60 -8.73 -2.19 -18.93
C HIS A 60 -10.23 -1.97 -19.10
N VAL A 61 -10.88 -2.70 -20.00
CA VAL A 61 -12.32 -2.55 -20.25
C VAL A 61 -13.05 -3.81 -19.79
N PHE A 62 -14.04 -3.64 -18.91
CA PHE A 62 -14.87 -4.70 -18.37
C PHE A 62 -16.33 -4.46 -18.78
N LEU A 63 -16.87 -5.23 -19.71
CA LEU A 63 -18.30 -5.22 -20.03
C LEU A 63 -19.04 -6.18 -19.10
N VAL A 64 -19.98 -5.65 -18.32
CA VAL A 64 -20.74 -6.43 -17.35
C VAL A 64 -22.12 -6.78 -17.89
N LEU A 65 -22.47 -8.05 -17.84
CA LEU A 65 -23.81 -8.56 -18.10
C LEU A 65 -24.44 -9.01 -16.78
N TYR A 66 -25.58 -8.40 -16.45
CA TYR A 66 -26.27 -8.62 -15.17
C TYR A 66 -26.75 -10.06 -14.98
N PRO A 67 -27.01 -10.49 -13.73
CA PRO A 67 -27.59 -11.81 -13.47
C PRO A 67 -28.94 -11.93 -14.18
N GLY A 68 -29.29 -13.12 -14.65
CA GLY A 68 -30.55 -13.38 -15.34
C GLY A 68 -30.61 -12.92 -16.79
N TYR A 69 -29.58 -12.25 -17.33
CA TYR A 69 -29.39 -12.09 -18.78
C TYR A 69 -29.11 -13.47 -19.43
N PRO A 70 -29.51 -13.73 -20.69
CA PRO A 70 -29.20 -14.98 -21.37
C PRO A 70 -27.72 -15.34 -21.28
N ASN A 71 -27.44 -16.59 -20.89
CA ASN A 71 -26.09 -17.14 -20.76
C ASN A 71 -25.17 -16.40 -19.76
N SER A 72 -25.71 -15.50 -18.90
CA SER A 72 -24.91 -14.83 -17.87
C SER A 72 -24.80 -15.63 -16.58
N SER A 73 -25.89 -16.17 -16.05
CA SER A 73 -25.87 -17.09 -14.89
C SER A 73 -27.22 -17.76 -14.65
N LYS A 74 -27.26 -18.72 -13.71
CA LYS A 74 -28.50 -19.29 -13.16
C LYS A 74 -29.20 -18.35 -12.16
N THR A 75 -28.51 -17.30 -11.70
CA THR A 75 -29.04 -16.32 -10.75
C THR A 75 -30.07 -15.43 -11.43
N LEU A 76 -31.20 -15.17 -10.76
CA LEU A 76 -32.27 -14.33 -11.30
C LEU A 76 -31.87 -12.84 -11.27
N PHE A 77 -32.32 -12.07 -12.26
CA PHE A 77 -32.12 -10.62 -12.28
C PHE A 77 -32.79 -9.97 -11.05
N LEU A 78 -32.10 -8.98 -10.48
CA LEU A 78 -32.49 -8.29 -9.24
C LEU A 78 -32.65 -9.19 -8.01
N SER A 79 -32.10 -10.40 -8.00
CA SER A 79 -31.97 -11.16 -6.74
C SER A 79 -30.99 -10.50 -5.75
N GLN A 80 -30.12 -9.62 -6.26
CA GLN A 80 -29.18 -8.78 -5.52
C GLN A 80 -29.15 -7.40 -6.19
N ASN A 81 -28.79 -6.36 -5.43
CA ASN A 81 -28.65 -5.02 -5.98
C ASN A 81 -27.45 -4.97 -6.96
N PRO A 82 -27.64 -4.61 -8.24
CA PRO A 82 -26.54 -4.58 -9.20
C PRO A 82 -25.43 -3.58 -8.84
N ALA A 83 -25.75 -2.46 -8.19
CA ALA A 83 -24.75 -1.47 -7.80
C ALA A 83 -23.82 -2.00 -6.69
N ASP A 84 -24.36 -2.79 -5.76
CA ASP A 84 -23.56 -3.46 -4.74
C ASP A 84 -22.65 -4.53 -5.36
N LEU A 85 -23.16 -5.32 -6.33
CA LEU A 85 -22.36 -6.30 -7.07
C LEU A 85 -21.19 -5.65 -7.82
N ILE A 86 -21.42 -4.52 -8.50
CA ILE A 86 -20.35 -3.77 -9.18
C ILE A 86 -19.36 -3.20 -8.14
N SER A 87 -19.85 -2.69 -7.01
CA SER A 87 -18.99 -2.18 -5.94
C SER A 87 -18.05 -3.26 -5.40
N GLU A 88 -18.58 -4.46 -5.14
CA GLU A 88 -17.79 -5.61 -4.70
C GLU A 88 -16.81 -6.10 -5.77
N LEU A 89 -17.20 -6.07 -7.05
CA LEU A 89 -16.32 -6.39 -8.17
C LEU A 89 -15.11 -5.45 -8.19
N ILE A 90 -15.31 -4.14 -8.04
CA ILE A 90 -14.22 -3.15 -7.94
C ILE A 90 -13.29 -3.49 -6.78
N VAL A 91 -13.82 -3.80 -5.59
CA VAL A 91 -12.99 -4.20 -4.44
C VAL A 91 -12.17 -5.45 -4.76
N SER A 92 -12.79 -6.45 -5.38
CA SER A 92 -12.12 -7.69 -5.76
C SER A 92 -10.97 -7.44 -6.75
N LEU A 93 -11.22 -6.63 -7.78
CA LEU A 93 -10.23 -6.29 -8.81
C LEU A 93 -9.09 -5.41 -8.26
N ARG A 94 -9.36 -4.51 -7.30
CA ARG A 94 -8.30 -3.76 -6.59
C ARG A 94 -7.35 -4.66 -5.83
N ILE A 95 -7.88 -5.69 -5.15
CA ILE A 95 -7.09 -6.61 -4.32
C ILE A 95 -6.32 -7.61 -5.18
N LYS A 96 -7.00 -8.22 -6.16
CA LYS A 96 -6.43 -9.32 -6.96
C LYS A 96 -5.66 -8.83 -8.19
N GLY A 97 -5.93 -7.62 -8.66
CA GLY A 97 -5.49 -7.15 -9.96
C GLY A 97 -6.16 -7.91 -11.11
N MET A 98 -5.67 -7.67 -12.32
CA MET A 98 -6.03 -8.42 -13.52
C MET A 98 -4.78 -8.63 -14.37
N GLN A 99 -4.55 -9.86 -14.83
CA GLN A 99 -3.38 -10.24 -15.63
C GLN A 99 -2.03 -9.83 -15.00
N GLY A 100 -1.91 -9.92 -13.66
CA GLY A 100 -0.69 -9.55 -12.95
C GLY A 100 -0.49 -8.04 -12.75
N VAL A 101 -1.43 -7.21 -13.21
CA VAL A 101 -1.42 -5.75 -13.01
C VAL A 101 -2.41 -5.37 -11.93
N TYR A 102 -1.99 -4.53 -10.97
CA TYR A 102 -2.88 -3.96 -9.98
C TYR A 102 -3.70 -2.82 -10.59
N LEU A 103 -5.01 -2.87 -10.42
CA LEU A 103 -5.92 -1.84 -10.90
C LEU A 103 -6.24 -0.90 -9.73
N ASN A 104 -5.86 0.38 -9.84
CA ASN A 104 -6.00 1.38 -8.79
C ASN A 104 -7.05 2.43 -9.11
N THR A 105 -7.47 2.57 -10.37
CA THR A 105 -8.45 3.58 -10.78
C THR A 105 -9.55 2.91 -11.58
N PHE A 106 -10.79 3.12 -11.15
CA PHE A 106 -12.00 2.53 -11.70
C PHE A 106 -12.97 3.62 -12.10
N PHE A 107 -13.19 3.70 -13.41
CA PHE A 107 -14.19 4.53 -14.02
C PHE A 107 -15.40 3.68 -14.38
N LEU A 108 -16.58 4.27 -14.27
CA LEU A 108 -17.83 3.62 -14.66
C LEU A 108 -18.50 4.37 -15.80
N ILE A 109 -18.98 3.65 -16.80
CA ILE A 109 -19.86 4.20 -17.82
C ILE A 109 -21.13 3.33 -17.83
N GLY A 110 -22.28 3.95 -17.57
CA GLY A 110 -23.57 3.28 -17.54
C GLY A 110 -24.56 3.87 -18.54
N SER A 111 -25.38 3.06 -19.19
CA SER A 111 -26.47 3.54 -20.08
C SER A 111 -27.84 3.11 -19.58
N SER A 112 -28.86 3.96 -19.69
CA SER A 112 -30.24 3.61 -19.32
C SER A 112 -30.32 3.07 -17.87
N PHE A 113 -30.82 1.85 -17.69
CA PHE A 113 -30.75 1.10 -16.43
C PHE A 113 -29.34 1.05 -15.83
N GLY A 114 -28.31 0.74 -16.64
CA GLY A 114 -26.93 0.73 -16.21
C GLY A 114 -26.42 2.11 -15.79
N GLY A 115 -27.00 3.19 -16.33
CA GLY A 115 -26.81 4.55 -15.86
C GLY A 115 -27.26 4.73 -14.41
N SER A 116 -28.43 4.19 -14.05
CA SER A 116 -28.90 4.15 -12.66
C SER A 116 -27.97 3.35 -11.76
N VAL A 117 -27.49 2.19 -12.24
CA VAL A 117 -26.56 1.33 -11.50
C VAL A 117 -25.30 2.10 -11.13
N VAL A 118 -24.63 2.71 -12.11
CA VAL A 118 -23.34 3.38 -11.88
C VAL A 118 -23.48 4.58 -10.94
N LEU A 119 -24.60 5.30 -10.99
CA LEU A 119 -24.91 6.39 -10.05
C LEU A 119 -25.09 5.92 -8.59
N ASN A 120 -25.24 4.61 -8.35
CA ASN A 120 -25.38 4.04 -7.01
C ASN A 120 -24.12 3.30 -6.55
N VAL A 121 -23.05 3.24 -7.36
CA VAL A 121 -21.78 2.60 -6.98
C VAL A 121 -20.96 3.53 -6.08
N LYS A 122 -20.51 3.00 -4.94
CA LYS A 122 -19.89 3.80 -3.87
C LYS A 122 -18.41 4.09 -4.11
N ASN A 123 -17.67 3.14 -4.67
CA ASN A 123 -16.20 3.09 -4.71
C ASN A 123 -15.58 3.28 -6.10
N ALA A 124 -16.34 3.86 -7.04
CA ALA A 124 -15.82 4.32 -8.32
C ALA A 124 -15.17 5.70 -8.21
N ASP A 125 -14.10 5.91 -8.98
CA ASP A 125 -13.32 7.14 -9.01
C ASP A 125 -14.05 8.25 -9.79
N LYS A 126 -14.58 7.92 -10.98
CA LYS A 126 -15.52 8.76 -11.72
C LYS A 126 -16.60 7.91 -12.39
N ILE A 127 -17.73 8.56 -12.64
CA ILE A 127 -18.93 7.97 -13.22
C ILE A 127 -19.37 8.82 -14.40
N VAL A 128 -19.75 8.16 -15.48
CA VAL A 128 -20.52 8.73 -16.58
C VAL A 128 -21.83 7.94 -16.70
N ALA A 129 -22.95 8.63 -16.65
CA ALA A 129 -24.26 8.03 -16.86
C ALA A 129 -24.91 8.62 -18.12
N LEU A 130 -25.18 7.76 -19.10
CA LEU A 130 -25.81 8.06 -20.37
C LEU A 130 -27.30 7.79 -20.26
N SER A 131 -28.14 8.82 -20.42
CA SER A 131 -29.58 8.79 -20.23
C SER A 131 -29.99 7.85 -19.08
N PRO A 132 -29.65 8.15 -17.80
CA PRO A 132 -29.94 7.24 -16.70
C PRO A 132 -31.43 7.23 -16.33
N VAL A 133 -31.96 6.05 -15.99
CA VAL A 133 -33.32 5.96 -15.42
C VAL A 133 -33.28 6.39 -13.95
N ILE A 134 -33.79 7.58 -13.64
CA ILE A 134 -33.84 8.09 -12.26
C ILE A 134 -35.20 7.89 -11.59
N ASP A 135 -36.23 7.58 -12.38
CA ASP A 135 -37.60 7.41 -11.92
C ASP A 135 -38.29 6.28 -12.70
N TYR A 136 -38.20 5.09 -12.14
CA TYR A 136 -38.81 3.89 -12.72
C TYR A 136 -40.34 3.90 -12.63
N LYS A 137 -40.96 4.70 -11.75
CA LYS A 137 -42.43 4.79 -11.66
C LYS A 137 -43.01 5.55 -12.86
N ASN A 138 -42.27 6.52 -13.35
CA ASN A 138 -42.69 7.38 -14.47
C ASN A 138 -42.01 7.05 -15.80
N LEU A 139 -41.09 6.07 -15.82
CA LEU A 139 -40.47 5.55 -17.05
C LEU A 139 -41.51 5.13 -18.11
N TYR A 140 -42.68 4.67 -17.65
CA TYR A 140 -43.70 3.99 -18.48
C TYR A 140 -44.89 4.86 -18.87
N LYS A 141 -44.81 6.19 -18.74
CA LYS A 141 -45.97 7.10 -18.86
C LYS A 141 -45.98 7.99 -20.11
N GLY A 142 -45.09 7.74 -21.08
CA GLY A 142 -44.86 8.65 -22.21
C GLY A 142 -45.60 8.32 -23.52
N SER A 143 -45.86 7.04 -23.82
CA SER A 143 -46.58 6.62 -25.05
C SER A 143 -47.20 5.23 -24.89
N LEU A 144 -48.23 4.92 -25.69
CA LEU A 144 -48.93 3.62 -25.65
C LEU A 144 -47.96 2.44 -25.87
N ASP A 145 -46.91 2.64 -26.68
CA ASP A 145 -45.91 1.62 -27.00
C ASP A 145 -44.81 1.49 -25.93
N HIS A 146 -44.69 2.45 -25.00
CA HIS A 146 -43.63 2.51 -24.00
C HIS A 146 -44.23 2.51 -22.57
N ASN A 147 -44.89 1.41 -22.22
CA ASN A 147 -45.49 1.16 -20.91
C ASN A 147 -44.82 -0.02 -20.17
N TYR A 148 -45.28 -0.32 -18.94
CA TYR A 148 -44.66 -1.37 -18.10
C TYR A 148 -44.82 -2.77 -18.70
N GLU A 149 -45.97 -3.08 -19.29
CA GLU A 149 -46.19 -4.41 -19.89
C GLU A 149 -45.39 -4.58 -21.19
N THR A 150 -45.25 -3.52 -22.01
CA THR A 150 -44.36 -3.59 -23.19
C THR A 150 -42.91 -3.80 -22.79
N PHE A 151 -42.42 -3.08 -21.76
CA PHE A 151 -41.09 -3.28 -21.21
C PHE A 151 -40.87 -4.69 -20.64
N LYS A 152 -41.84 -5.17 -19.86
CA LYS A 152 -41.81 -6.53 -19.29
C LYS A 152 -41.77 -7.60 -20.38
N ASN A 153 -42.65 -7.50 -21.38
CA ASN A 153 -42.68 -8.40 -22.53
C ASN A 153 -41.36 -8.33 -23.31
N TYR A 154 -40.79 -7.14 -23.47
CA TYR A 154 -39.52 -6.94 -24.15
C TYR A 154 -38.37 -7.64 -23.42
N LEU A 155 -38.25 -7.52 -22.10
CA LEU A 155 -37.23 -8.24 -21.34
C LEU A 155 -37.42 -9.76 -21.37
N LEU A 156 -38.65 -10.25 -21.26
CA LEU A 156 -38.96 -11.68 -21.36
C LEU A 156 -38.60 -12.22 -22.76
N LYS A 157 -38.92 -11.48 -23.83
CA LYS A 157 -38.55 -11.82 -25.21
C LYS A 157 -37.04 -11.86 -25.41
N ASN A 158 -36.29 -11.01 -24.71
CA ASN A 158 -34.82 -11.02 -24.68
C ASN A 158 -34.25 -12.02 -23.66
N GLY A 159 -35.07 -12.93 -23.12
CA GLY A 159 -34.62 -14.06 -22.30
C GLY A 159 -34.19 -13.71 -20.87
N TYR A 160 -34.58 -12.54 -20.35
CA TYR A 160 -34.31 -12.20 -18.96
C TYR A 160 -35.11 -13.08 -17.99
N LYS A 161 -34.42 -13.63 -16.99
CA LYS A 161 -35.03 -14.40 -15.89
C LYS A 161 -35.18 -13.51 -14.67
N ILE A 162 -36.41 -13.07 -14.40
CA ILE A 162 -36.73 -12.11 -13.31
C ILE A 162 -37.77 -12.74 -12.38
N SER A 163 -37.53 -12.67 -11.07
CA SER A 163 -38.48 -13.17 -10.05
C SER A 163 -39.71 -12.25 -9.91
N ARG A 164 -40.80 -12.73 -9.30
CA ARG A 164 -41.96 -11.90 -8.94
C ARG A 164 -41.54 -10.68 -8.10
N ASN A 165 -40.60 -10.87 -7.17
CA ASN A 165 -40.07 -9.78 -6.35
C ASN A 165 -39.29 -8.76 -7.20
N GLY A 166 -38.44 -9.22 -8.13
CA GLY A 166 -37.70 -8.32 -9.04
C GLY A 166 -38.65 -7.48 -9.92
N TRP A 167 -39.72 -8.08 -10.44
CA TRP A 167 -40.78 -7.35 -11.15
C TRP A 167 -41.48 -6.32 -10.26
N SER A 168 -41.79 -6.69 -9.02
CA SER A 168 -42.37 -5.77 -8.04
C SER A 168 -41.46 -4.57 -7.78
N GLN A 169 -40.15 -4.79 -7.62
CA GLN A 169 -39.16 -3.71 -7.45
C GLN A 169 -39.08 -2.77 -8.65
N LEU A 170 -39.07 -3.30 -9.88
CA LEU A 170 -39.12 -2.50 -11.12
C LEU A 170 -40.39 -1.66 -11.20
N LYS A 171 -41.54 -2.26 -10.93
CA LYS A 171 -42.84 -1.58 -10.98
C LYS A 171 -42.96 -0.47 -9.93
N LYS A 172 -42.44 -0.70 -8.73
CA LYS A 172 -42.43 0.28 -7.64
C LYS A 172 -41.32 1.32 -7.75
N GLY A 173 -40.28 1.06 -8.55
CA GLY A 173 -39.09 1.91 -8.65
C GLY A 173 -38.23 1.97 -7.40
N GLU A 174 -38.25 0.92 -6.58
CA GLU A 174 -37.56 0.83 -5.28
C GLU A 174 -36.16 0.16 -5.41
N ILE A 175 -35.51 0.29 -6.57
CA ILE A 175 -34.25 -0.41 -6.85
C ILE A 175 -33.04 0.36 -6.31
N PHE A 176 -33.07 1.69 -6.40
CA PHE A 176 -31.90 2.54 -6.19
C PHE A 176 -32.23 3.72 -5.27
N THR A 177 -31.23 4.12 -4.48
CA THR A 177 -31.30 5.27 -3.57
C THR A 177 -30.16 6.23 -3.88
N PHE A 178 -30.46 7.31 -4.60
CA PHE A 178 -29.46 8.26 -5.07
C PHE A 178 -28.94 9.17 -3.93
N SER A 179 -27.80 8.81 -3.32
CA SER A 179 -27.18 9.57 -2.22
C SER A 179 -26.65 10.95 -2.67
N ASP A 180 -26.88 12.00 -1.89
CA ASP A 180 -26.55 13.39 -2.28
C ASP A 180 -25.06 13.74 -2.29
N LYS A 181 -24.31 13.33 -1.27
CA LYS A 181 -23.02 13.98 -0.97
C LYS A 181 -21.87 13.55 -1.89
N SER A 182 -21.94 12.34 -2.46
CA SER A 182 -20.80 11.76 -3.20
C SER A 182 -20.85 11.97 -4.72
N LEU A 183 -22.02 12.27 -5.30
CA LEU A 183 -22.19 12.27 -6.76
C LEU A 183 -21.73 13.55 -7.45
N ARG A 184 -21.91 14.69 -6.80
CA ARG A 184 -21.64 16.02 -7.37
C ARG A 184 -20.25 16.17 -8.01
N GLU A 185 -19.23 15.59 -7.36
CA GLU A 185 -17.83 15.77 -7.78
C GLU A 185 -17.33 14.68 -8.73
N LYS A 186 -18.00 13.51 -8.75
CA LYS A 186 -17.53 12.32 -9.48
C LYS A 186 -18.39 11.93 -10.67
N ALA A 187 -19.62 12.46 -10.80
CA ALA A 187 -20.56 12.07 -11.83
C ALA A 187 -20.71 13.11 -12.95
N LEU A 188 -20.74 12.63 -14.19
CA LEU A 188 -21.17 13.35 -15.38
C LEU A 188 -22.40 12.64 -15.95
N ILE A 189 -23.48 13.38 -16.20
CA ILE A 189 -24.69 12.84 -16.83
C ILE A 189 -24.83 13.41 -18.23
N ILE A 190 -24.98 12.54 -19.23
CA ILE A 190 -25.17 12.94 -20.63
C ILE A 190 -26.50 12.39 -21.09
N TYR A 191 -27.36 13.22 -21.71
CA TYR A 191 -28.72 12.80 -22.06
C TYR A 191 -29.23 13.56 -23.29
N ASN A 192 -30.22 12.97 -23.97
CA ASN A 192 -30.93 13.62 -25.08
C ASN A 192 -32.11 14.46 -24.57
N GLU A 193 -32.27 15.66 -25.14
CA GLU A 193 -33.39 16.56 -24.78
C GLU A 193 -34.75 16.06 -25.29
N ASN A 194 -34.73 15.23 -26.33
CA ASN A 194 -35.89 14.61 -26.95
C ASN A 194 -35.85 13.07 -26.78
N ASP A 195 -35.28 12.58 -25.67
CA ASP A 195 -35.15 11.14 -25.44
C ASP A 195 -36.54 10.46 -25.41
N PRO A 196 -36.82 9.51 -26.31
CA PRO A 196 -38.14 8.89 -26.43
C PRO A 196 -38.44 7.90 -25.31
N GLU A 197 -37.42 7.42 -24.59
CA GLU A 197 -37.56 6.41 -23.55
C GLU A 197 -37.52 7.01 -22.14
N ILE A 198 -36.74 8.08 -21.94
CA ILE A 198 -36.57 8.71 -20.63
C ILE A 198 -37.03 10.14 -20.68
N ASN A 199 -38.05 10.46 -19.89
CA ASN A 199 -38.59 11.82 -19.81
C ASN A 199 -37.53 12.82 -19.29
N PRO A 200 -37.03 13.74 -20.14
CA PRO A 200 -35.92 14.62 -19.79
C PRO A 200 -36.29 15.66 -18.72
N SER A 201 -37.57 15.97 -18.54
CA SER A 201 -38.02 16.93 -17.52
C SER A 201 -37.76 16.44 -16.10
N PHE A 202 -37.94 15.13 -15.84
CA PHE A 202 -37.61 14.53 -14.54
C PHE A 202 -36.09 14.51 -14.33
N LEU A 203 -35.33 14.19 -15.39
CA LEU A 203 -33.87 14.16 -15.33
C LEU A 203 -33.29 15.55 -15.03
N LYS A 204 -33.79 16.61 -15.70
CA LYS A 204 -33.42 18.00 -15.43
C LYS A 204 -33.70 18.40 -13.97
N LYS A 205 -34.86 18.00 -13.42
CA LYS A 205 -35.19 18.23 -11.99
C LYS A 205 -34.18 17.53 -11.05
N PHE A 206 -33.87 16.27 -11.31
CA PHE A 206 -32.88 15.51 -10.54
C PHE A 206 -31.48 16.14 -10.61
N LEU A 207 -31.04 16.54 -11.81
CA LEU A 207 -29.75 17.20 -12.01
C LEU A 207 -29.64 18.50 -11.22
N CYS A 208 -30.70 19.32 -11.24
CA CYS A 208 -30.77 20.56 -10.47
C CYS A 208 -30.69 20.29 -8.95
N LEU A 209 -31.51 19.34 -8.46
CA LEU A 209 -31.54 18.97 -7.04
C LEU A 209 -30.19 18.43 -6.54
N LYS A 210 -29.55 17.55 -7.32
CA LYS A 210 -28.28 16.90 -6.95
C LYS A 210 -27.04 17.72 -7.31
N LYS A 211 -27.20 18.83 -8.05
CA LYS A 211 -26.12 19.69 -8.57
C LYS A 211 -25.05 18.89 -9.33
N ILE A 212 -25.47 17.91 -10.14
CA ILE A 212 -24.57 17.04 -10.90
C ILE A 212 -24.22 17.70 -12.24
N ARG A 213 -22.95 17.61 -12.66
CA ARG A 213 -22.50 18.10 -13.98
C ARG A 213 -23.24 17.32 -15.06
N SER A 214 -23.76 18.03 -16.07
CA SER A 214 -24.46 17.38 -17.17
C SER A 214 -24.19 18.02 -18.52
N ILE A 215 -24.41 17.23 -19.57
CA ILE A 215 -24.38 17.65 -20.98
C ILE A 215 -25.69 17.19 -21.61
N SER A 216 -26.44 18.12 -22.19
CA SER A 216 -27.56 17.77 -23.04
C SER A 216 -27.13 17.74 -24.50
N ILE A 217 -27.66 16.78 -25.25
CA ILE A 217 -27.47 16.65 -26.69
C ILE A 217 -28.83 16.66 -27.40
N HIS A 218 -28.85 17.15 -28.63
CA HIS A 218 -30.08 17.27 -29.43
C HIS A 218 -30.15 16.08 -30.41
N SER A 219 -30.94 15.08 -30.05
CA SER A 219 -31.23 13.90 -30.87
C SER A 219 -32.52 13.25 -30.37
N ASP A 220 -33.27 12.64 -31.29
CA ASP A 220 -34.55 11.98 -31.00
C ASP A 220 -34.38 10.47 -30.69
N LYS A 221 -33.14 10.02 -30.44
CA LYS A 221 -32.82 8.63 -30.10
C LYS A 221 -32.48 8.50 -28.63
N HIS A 222 -32.78 7.36 -28.01
CA HIS A 222 -32.27 7.09 -26.67
C HIS A 222 -30.73 6.98 -26.66
N LEU A 223 -30.06 7.63 -25.71
CA LEU A 223 -28.59 7.62 -25.65
C LEU A 223 -28.08 6.40 -24.88
N SER A 224 -27.18 5.67 -25.51
CA SER A 224 -26.48 4.53 -24.94
C SER A 224 -25.01 4.55 -25.35
N PHE A 225 -24.18 3.72 -24.72
CA PHE A 225 -22.80 3.57 -25.14
C PHE A 225 -22.74 3.11 -26.61
N LYS A 226 -23.58 2.15 -27.03
CA LYS A 226 -23.63 1.62 -28.41
C LYS A 226 -23.75 2.69 -29.50
N ASN A 227 -24.51 3.75 -29.24
CA ASN A 227 -24.82 4.80 -30.22
C ASN A 227 -24.29 6.19 -29.83
N ILE A 228 -23.36 6.27 -28.87
CA ILE A 228 -22.78 7.55 -28.49
C ILE A 228 -21.94 8.14 -29.64
N PRO A 229 -22.14 9.43 -30.00
CA PRO A 229 -21.29 10.11 -30.96
C PRO A 229 -19.82 10.14 -30.52
N ALA A 230 -18.90 10.10 -31.49
CA ALA A 230 -17.46 9.99 -31.22
C ALA A 230 -16.89 11.22 -30.50
N ASP A 231 -17.36 12.42 -30.86
CA ASP A 231 -17.04 13.68 -30.20
C ASP A 231 -17.50 13.67 -28.72
N ILE A 232 -18.69 13.17 -28.44
CA ILE A 232 -19.18 13.01 -27.06
C ILE A 232 -18.33 11.98 -26.30
N LEU A 233 -17.93 10.88 -26.94
CA LEU A 233 -17.04 9.91 -26.31
C LEU A 233 -15.65 10.50 -26.00
N MET A 234 -15.16 11.44 -26.81
CA MET A 234 -13.94 12.20 -26.51
C MET A 234 -14.13 13.11 -25.28
N VAL A 235 -15.28 13.78 -25.15
CA VAL A 235 -15.62 14.57 -23.96
C VAL A 235 -15.69 13.68 -22.71
N ILE A 236 -16.23 12.47 -22.83
CA ILE A 236 -16.21 11.48 -21.75
C ILE A 236 -14.78 11.13 -21.36
N LEU A 237 -13.91 10.86 -22.32
CA LEU A 237 -12.51 10.51 -22.06
C LEU A 237 -11.76 11.67 -21.40
N GLU A 238 -12.04 12.91 -21.81
CA GLU A 238 -11.53 14.11 -21.15
C GLU A 238 -12.04 14.19 -19.71
N TRP A 239 -13.34 14.03 -19.47
CA TRP A 239 -13.90 13.97 -18.12
C TRP A 239 -13.26 12.88 -17.25
N LEU A 240 -13.05 11.68 -17.79
CA LEU A 240 -12.38 10.60 -17.07
C LEU A 240 -10.90 10.92 -16.80
N GLY A 241 -10.26 11.67 -17.70
CA GLY A 241 -8.87 12.12 -17.60
C GLY A 241 -8.65 13.39 -16.76
N GLU A 242 -9.67 14.25 -16.61
CA GLU A 242 -9.67 15.43 -15.74
C GLU A 242 -9.30 14.93 -14.34
N SER A 243 -8.09 15.20 -13.90
CA SER A 243 -7.55 14.67 -12.65
C SER A 243 -8.19 15.38 -11.45
N ASN A 244 -9.46 15.07 -11.16
CA ASN A 244 -10.07 15.42 -9.90
C ASN A 244 -9.66 14.36 -8.86
N ILE A 245 -8.61 14.70 -8.11
CA ILE A 245 -8.62 14.55 -6.64
C ILE A 245 -8.42 13.14 -6.05
N ILE A 246 -8.29 12.04 -6.79
CA ILE A 246 -7.88 10.76 -6.13
C ILE A 246 -6.36 10.63 -5.96
N TYR A 247 -5.58 11.39 -6.75
CA TYR A 247 -4.19 11.70 -6.40
C TYR A 247 -4.06 12.63 -5.19
N GLN A 248 -5.13 13.28 -4.73
CA GLN A 248 -5.05 14.20 -3.58
C GLN A 248 -5.05 13.48 -2.23
N TYR A 249 -5.44 12.22 -2.06
CA TYR A 249 -5.27 11.63 -0.72
C TYR A 249 -3.79 11.49 -0.34
N ASN A 250 -2.91 11.27 -1.33
CA ASN A 250 -1.46 11.35 -1.13
C ASN A 250 -0.92 12.77 -1.34
N ASN A 251 -1.43 13.56 -2.31
CA ASN A 251 -0.90 14.90 -2.59
C ASN A 251 -1.43 16.03 -1.68
N TYR A 252 -2.58 15.88 -1.02
CA TYR A 252 -3.10 16.85 -0.05
C TYR A 252 -2.41 16.66 1.30
N ILE A 253 -2.10 15.40 1.66
CA ILE A 253 -1.11 15.13 2.70
C ILE A 253 0.20 15.74 2.24
N THR A 254 0.84 15.34 1.15
CA THR A 254 2.18 15.87 0.84
C THR A 254 2.22 17.36 0.53
N GLY A 255 1.17 18.01 0.02
CA GLY A 255 1.17 19.44 -0.31
C GLY A 255 1.12 20.32 0.93
N ASP A 256 0.08 20.15 1.76
CA ASP A 256 -0.03 20.87 3.03
C ASP A 256 1.00 20.38 4.06
N PHE A 257 1.36 19.09 4.04
CA PHE A 257 2.45 18.55 4.86
C PHE A 257 3.79 19.11 4.41
N ASN A 258 4.16 19.13 3.12
CA ASN A 258 5.43 19.68 2.68
C ASN A 258 5.49 21.19 2.95
N LYS A 259 4.40 21.92 2.75
CA LYS A 259 4.30 23.36 3.07
C LYS A 259 4.36 23.62 4.58
N THR A 260 3.84 22.72 5.40
CA THR A 260 3.92 22.82 6.86
C THR A 260 5.30 22.40 7.35
N ILE A 261 5.89 21.32 6.81
CA ILE A 261 7.24 20.85 7.09
C ILE A 261 8.27 21.90 6.68
N SER A 262 8.12 22.55 5.53
CA SER A 262 9.02 23.64 5.12
C SER A 262 8.97 24.78 6.15
N LYS A 263 7.77 25.24 6.52
CA LYS A 263 7.60 26.23 7.60
C LYS A 263 8.17 25.79 8.95
N ILE A 264 8.21 24.49 9.24
CA ILE A 264 8.82 23.95 10.48
C ILE A 264 10.34 23.96 10.39
N VAL A 265 10.89 23.51 9.26
CA VAL A 265 12.33 23.49 9.00
C VAL A 265 12.88 24.91 9.02
N ASP A 266 12.19 25.86 8.40
CA ASP A 266 12.55 27.28 8.38
C ASP A 266 12.64 27.90 9.79
N ASN A 267 12.03 27.28 10.81
CA ASN A 267 12.04 27.71 12.21
C ASN A 267 13.09 26.94 13.07
N GLN A 268 14.26 26.60 12.51
CA GLN A 268 15.41 25.97 13.18
C GLN A 268 15.08 24.70 14.00
N SER A 269 14.06 23.95 13.58
CA SER A 269 13.57 22.76 14.29
C SER A 269 14.04 21.49 13.58
N ALA A 270 14.27 20.40 14.33
CA ALA A 270 14.49 19.08 13.74
C ALA A 270 13.18 18.30 13.68
N ILE A 271 12.96 17.58 12.59
CA ILE A 271 11.83 16.65 12.46
C ILE A 271 12.40 15.24 12.40
N ILE A 272 11.94 14.38 13.30
CA ILE A 272 12.22 12.95 13.29
C ILE A 272 10.98 12.25 12.75
N LEU A 273 11.09 11.69 11.54
CA LEU A 273 10.00 10.93 10.90
C LEU A 273 10.14 9.45 11.24
N THR A 274 9.04 8.83 11.67
CA THR A 274 8.95 7.39 11.98
C THR A 274 7.69 6.80 11.33
N GLY A 275 7.75 5.52 10.93
CA GLY A 275 6.60 4.82 10.30
C GLY A 275 6.75 4.54 8.79
N SER A 276 5.64 4.16 8.14
CA SER A 276 5.59 3.66 6.75
C SER A 276 6.06 4.69 5.71
N LEU A 277 5.75 5.98 5.91
CA LEU A 277 6.23 7.07 5.06
C LEU A 277 7.70 7.41 5.30
N ALA A 278 8.22 7.25 6.53
CA ALA A 278 9.65 7.37 6.82
C ALA A 278 10.48 6.25 6.18
N SER A 279 9.87 5.08 5.96
CA SER A 279 10.45 3.92 5.30
C SER A 279 10.12 3.82 3.80
N GLY A 280 9.45 4.82 3.22
CA GLY A 280 9.13 4.88 1.78
C GLY A 280 8.24 3.73 1.27
N ASN A 281 7.41 3.13 2.14
CA ASN A 281 6.54 2.03 1.75
C ASN A 281 5.23 2.52 1.13
N LEU A 282 4.91 1.99 -0.06
CA LEU A 282 3.71 2.32 -0.86
C LEU A 282 2.40 1.73 -0.33
N VAL A 283 2.41 1.07 0.84
CA VAL A 283 1.16 0.65 1.47
C VAL A 283 0.78 1.75 2.47
N PRO A 284 -0.25 2.57 2.18
CA PRO A 284 -0.73 3.60 3.09
C PRO A 284 -1.53 2.89 4.18
N GLU A 285 -0.82 2.31 5.13
CA GLU A 285 -1.41 1.66 6.29
C GLU A 285 -0.91 2.34 7.55
N SER A 286 -1.71 3.28 8.02
CA SER A 286 -1.90 3.71 9.41
C SER A 286 -0.67 4.22 10.19
N ASP A 287 -0.75 5.51 10.55
CA ASP A 287 0.02 6.28 11.53
C ASP A 287 1.46 6.65 11.11
N ILE A 288 1.59 7.85 10.52
CA ILE A 288 2.86 8.57 10.45
C ILE A 288 3.11 9.17 11.83
N ASP A 289 4.16 8.74 12.55
CA ASP A 289 4.57 9.47 13.74
C ASP A 289 5.75 10.39 13.41
N PHE A 290 5.60 11.69 13.66
CA PHE A 290 6.71 12.64 13.53
C PHE A 290 6.91 13.41 14.84
N TYR A 291 8.18 13.53 15.23
CA TYR A 291 8.59 14.29 16.40
C TYR A 291 9.27 15.58 15.93
N ILE A 292 8.68 16.72 16.25
CA ILE A 292 9.27 18.04 16.05
C ILE A 292 10.07 18.37 17.29
N ILE A 293 11.39 18.37 17.16
CA ILE A 293 12.31 18.78 18.21
C ILE A 293 12.66 20.24 18.00
N SER A 294 12.20 21.09 18.91
CA SER A 294 12.45 22.53 18.87
C SER A 294 12.67 23.06 20.28
N GLU A 295 13.58 24.01 20.44
CA GLU A 295 13.72 24.74 21.71
C GLU A 295 12.56 25.73 21.93
N ARG A 296 11.83 26.10 20.87
CA ARG A 296 10.66 26.98 20.89
C ARG A 296 9.44 26.24 20.34
N THR A 297 8.91 25.29 21.11
CA THR A 297 7.74 24.51 20.66
C THR A 297 6.48 25.38 20.62
N ASN A 298 5.79 25.39 19.47
CA ASN A 298 4.45 25.97 19.35
C ASN A 298 3.38 24.85 19.29
N PRO A 299 2.67 24.57 20.38
CA PRO A 299 1.66 23.49 20.42
C PRO A 299 0.53 23.65 19.39
N LYS A 300 0.21 24.89 18.99
CA LYS A 300 -0.85 25.16 18.00
C LYS A 300 -0.52 24.63 16.62
N MET A 301 0.77 24.56 16.28
CA MET A 301 1.23 24.07 14.98
C MET A 301 1.05 22.56 14.84
N ILE A 302 1.27 21.79 15.91
CA ILE A 302 1.09 20.32 15.91
C ILE A 302 -0.38 19.96 15.72
N ARG A 303 -1.30 20.70 16.36
CA ARG A 303 -2.75 20.47 16.23
C ARG A 303 -3.23 20.58 14.79
N LYS A 304 -2.56 21.37 13.94
CA LYS A 304 -2.89 21.50 12.51
C LYS A 304 -2.47 20.29 11.67
N ILE A 305 -1.49 19.52 12.14
CA ILE A 305 -0.92 18.39 11.38
C ILE A 305 -1.53 17.05 11.85
N ARG A 306 -1.95 16.98 13.11
CA ARG A 306 -2.51 15.77 13.70
C ARG A 306 -3.86 15.43 13.05
N ASN A 307 -3.98 14.22 12.51
CA ASN A 307 -5.24 13.66 12.03
C ASN A 307 -5.30 12.16 12.34
N HIS A 308 -6.31 11.45 11.84
CA HIS A 308 -6.50 10.01 12.08
C HIS A 308 -5.44 9.09 11.44
N VAL A 309 -4.52 9.66 10.64
CA VAL A 309 -3.43 8.95 9.93
C VAL A 309 -2.05 9.44 10.39
N VAL A 310 -1.99 10.53 11.15
CA VAL A 310 -0.75 11.27 11.40
C VAL A 310 -0.69 11.70 12.87
N GLU A 311 0.21 11.06 13.64
CA GLU A 311 0.55 11.44 15.02
C GLU A 311 1.72 12.42 15.04
N GLY A 312 1.47 13.65 15.49
CA GLY A 312 2.52 14.65 15.69
C GLY A 312 2.79 14.89 17.17
N ARG A 313 4.07 14.99 17.55
CA ARG A 313 4.48 15.52 18.86
C ARG A 313 5.55 16.58 18.67
N ALA A 314 5.49 17.69 19.40
CA ALA A 314 6.62 18.60 19.52
C ALA A 314 7.11 18.65 20.96
N MET A 315 8.43 18.68 21.10
CA MET A 315 9.10 18.67 22.39
C MET A 315 10.49 19.28 22.26
N THR A 316 11.09 19.68 23.39
CA THR A 316 12.50 20.09 23.41
C THR A 316 13.40 18.89 23.21
N PHE A 317 14.68 19.11 22.87
CA PHE A 317 15.63 18.00 22.76
C PHE A 317 15.79 17.27 24.09
N ARG A 318 15.75 17.98 25.23
CA ARG A 318 15.78 17.38 26.56
C ARG A 318 14.61 16.41 26.78
N ASN A 319 13.40 16.84 26.44
CA ASN A 319 12.21 16.02 26.57
C ASN A 319 12.23 14.85 25.60
N PHE A 320 12.66 15.05 24.35
CA PHE A 320 12.86 13.96 23.39
C PHE A 320 13.89 12.95 23.89
N SER A 321 14.99 13.42 24.45
CA SER A 321 16.07 12.59 24.98
C SER A 321 15.60 11.75 26.17
N HIS A 322 14.86 12.36 27.10
CA HIS A 322 14.24 11.64 28.20
C HIS A 322 13.24 10.60 27.68
N TYR A 323 12.36 11.02 26.78
CA TYR A 323 11.32 10.19 26.19
C TYR A 323 11.88 8.98 25.42
N ALA A 324 12.94 9.16 24.63
CA ALA A 324 13.61 8.08 23.92
C ALA A 324 14.39 7.13 24.87
N ARG A 325 14.80 7.60 26.05
CA ARG A 325 15.47 6.77 27.08
C ARG A 325 14.48 5.99 27.94
N SER A 326 13.28 6.52 28.14
CA SER A 326 12.28 5.98 29.07
C SER A 326 11.33 4.98 28.42
N ASN A 327 11.39 4.74 27.11
CA ASN A 327 10.49 3.80 26.42
C ASN A 327 11.18 3.13 25.23
N MET A 328 11.17 1.80 25.20
CA MET A 328 11.78 1.01 24.13
C MET A 328 11.07 1.15 22.78
N ARG A 329 9.75 1.42 22.76
CA ARG A 329 9.03 1.73 21.52
C ARG A 329 9.62 2.98 20.86
N ASP A 330 9.87 4.01 21.64
CA ASP A 330 10.37 5.30 21.15
C ASP A 330 11.87 5.27 20.85
N MET A 331 12.63 4.50 21.61
CA MET A 331 14.01 4.15 21.27
C MET A 331 14.09 3.44 19.90
N SER A 332 13.22 2.44 19.67
CA SER A 332 13.15 1.71 18.40
C SER A 332 12.74 2.63 17.23
N LYS A 333 11.79 3.54 17.48
CA LYS A 333 11.44 4.61 16.54
C LYS A 333 12.65 5.49 16.22
N LEU A 334 13.41 5.95 17.22
CA LEU A 334 14.62 6.74 16.99
C LEU A 334 15.65 5.99 16.11
N PHE A 335 15.78 4.67 16.25
CA PHE A 335 16.73 3.87 15.47
C PHE A 335 16.30 3.66 14.01
N SER A 336 14.99 3.61 13.78
CA SER A 336 14.39 3.45 12.44
C SER A 336 14.03 4.78 11.77
N SER A 337 14.24 5.91 12.46
CA SER A 337 13.80 7.22 12.00
C SER A 337 14.72 7.89 10.97
N LYS A 338 14.11 8.66 10.07
CA LYS A 338 14.82 9.66 9.27
C LYS A 338 14.84 11.00 10.02
N ILE A 339 16.02 11.58 10.18
CA ILE A 339 16.20 12.91 10.78
C ILE A 339 16.26 13.94 9.65
N ILE A 340 15.38 14.93 9.70
CA ILE A 340 15.32 16.06 8.76
C ILE A 340 15.54 17.34 9.55
N THR A 341 16.67 18.01 9.34
CA THR A 341 17.00 19.28 10.00
C THR A 341 18.11 20.01 9.25
N ASP A 342 18.03 21.32 9.21
CA ASP A 342 19.07 22.28 8.81
C ASP A 342 20.02 22.60 9.98
N ASN A 343 19.57 22.42 11.23
CA ASN A 343 20.33 22.67 12.44
C ASN A 343 21.35 21.55 12.72
N GLN A 344 22.60 21.76 12.27
CA GLN A 344 23.71 20.81 12.44
C GLN A 344 24.02 20.48 13.91
N SER A 345 23.85 21.43 14.82
CA SER A 345 24.07 21.21 16.26
C SER A 345 23.05 20.23 16.82
N LEU A 346 21.76 20.43 16.50
CA LEU A 346 20.69 19.54 16.91
C LEU A 346 20.83 18.15 16.27
N ARG A 347 21.21 18.07 14.99
CA ARG A 347 21.53 16.80 14.32
C ARG A 347 22.60 16.02 15.08
N LYS A 348 23.72 16.67 15.42
CA LYS A 348 24.81 16.05 16.21
C LYS A 348 24.31 15.56 17.58
N LYS A 349 23.44 16.32 18.25
CA LYS A 349 22.83 15.90 19.53
C LYS A 349 21.96 14.65 19.38
N VAL A 350 21.08 14.60 18.37
CA VAL A 350 20.21 13.44 18.11
C VAL A 350 21.02 12.22 17.71
N GLU A 351 22.02 12.36 16.84
CA GLU A 351 22.90 11.24 16.46
C GLU A 351 23.75 10.74 17.64
N LYS A 352 24.25 11.65 18.49
CA LYS A 352 24.96 11.26 19.72
C LYS A 352 24.05 10.48 20.67
N LEU A 353 22.80 10.90 20.81
CA LEU A 353 21.80 10.18 21.60
C LEU A 353 21.50 8.80 20.98
N ARG A 354 21.27 8.74 19.67
CA ARG A 354 21.01 7.50 18.93
C ARG A 354 22.16 6.52 19.11
N LYS A 355 23.40 6.97 18.90
CA LYS A 355 24.62 6.17 19.11
C LYS A 355 24.72 5.67 20.54
N HIS A 356 24.57 6.55 21.53
CA HIS A 356 24.63 6.18 22.94
C HIS A 356 23.58 5.13 23.32
N LEU A 357 22.34 5.30 22.87
CA LEU A 357 21.27 4.34 23.11
C LEU A 357 21.53 3.01 22.40
N MET A 358 22.04 3.06 21.16
CA MET A 358 22.40 1.86 20.41
C MET A 358 23.49 1.11 21.14
N ASP A 359 24.58 1.77 21.54
CA ASP A 359 25.70 1.17 22.27
C ASP A 359 25.22 0.55 23.61
N LYS A 360 24.33 1.24 24.34
CA LYS A 360 23.80 0.79 25.63
C LYS A 360 22.85 -0.41 25.51
N TYR A 361 22.00 -0.44 24.49
CA TYR A 361 20.92 -1.44 24.35
C TYR A 361 21.13 -2.40 23.17
N MET A 362 22.34 -2.42 22.60
CA MET A 362 22.71 -3.18 21.41
C MET A 362 22.35 -4.66 21.52
N GLU A 363 22.80 -5.32 22.58
CA GLU A 363 22.60 -6.76 22.81
C GLU A 363 21.10 -7.09 22.89
N ILE A 364 20.31 -6.22 23.53
CA ILE A 364 18.86 -6.38 23.67
C ILE A 364 18.18 -6.24 22.30
N PHE A 365 18.54 -5.21 21.52
CA PHE A 365 18.00 -5.03 20.16
C PHE A 365 18.31 -6.21 19.24
N LEU A 366 19.52 -6.78 19.35
CA LEU A 366 19.92 -7.95 18.57
C LEU A 366 19.09 -9.17 18.90
N ILE A 367 18.88 -9.46 20.19
CA ILE A 367 18.00 -10.55 20.63
C ILE A 367 16.60 -10.36 20.05
N PHE A 368 16.07 -9.13 20.09
CA PHE A 368 14.75 -8.83 19.51
C PHE A 368 14.67 -9.01 18.00
N GLN A 369 15.69 -8.58 17.26
CA GLN A 369 15.74 -8.80 15.82
C GLN A 369 15.83 -10.29 15.47
N ILE A 370 16.57 -11.07 16.27
CA ILE A 370 16.69 -12.53 16.08
C ILE A 370 15.35 -13.22 16.39
N LEU A 371 14.69 -12.86 17.50
CA LEU A 371 13.38 -13.39 17.85
C LEU A 371 12.32 -13.04 16.80
N GLU A 372 12.34 -11.80 16.31
CA GLU A 372 11.41 -11.37 15.26
C GLU A 372 11.69 -12.08 13.93
N LYS A 373 12.98 -12.24 13.55
CA LYS A 373 13.38 -13.05 12.39
C LYS A 373 12.85 -14.47 12.51
N LYS A 374 12.95 -15.10 13.69
CA LYS A 374 12.44 -16.46 13.92
C LYS A 374 10.91 -16.53 13.88
N ARG A 375 10.22 -15.57 14.49
CA ARG A 375 8.76 -15.42 14.39
C ARG A 375 8.33 -15.33 12.92
N MET A 376 9.05 -14.55 12.12
CA MET A 376 8.81 -14.43 10.69
C MET A 376 9.07 -15.73 9.93
N GLU A 377 10.21 -16.38 10.14
CA GLU A 377 10.56 -17.66 9.49
C GLU A 377 9.52 -18.74 9.78
N ALA A 378 8.95 -18.75 10.99
CA ALA A 378 7.93 -19.71 11.41
C ALA A 378 6.51 -19.38 10.89
N THR A 379 6.25 -18.15 10.45
CA THR A 379 4.95 -17.79 9.91
C THR A 379 4.91 -18.20 8.43
N HIS A 380 4.20 -19.27 8.08
CA HIS A 380 3.90 -19.57 6.68
C HIS A 380 3.06 -18.44 6.08
N TYR A 381 3.71 -17.53 5.36
CA TYR A 381 3.03 -16.51 4.59
C TYR A 381 2.47 -17.13 3.31
N ALA A 382 1.27 -16.74 2.92
CA ALA A 382 0.61 -17.14 1.66
C ALA A 382 1.30 -16.54 0.40
N GLY A 383 2.64 -16.49 0.40
CA GLY A 383 3.49 -15.82 -0.59
C GLY A 383 4.36 -14.75 0.07
N ILE A 384 5.66 -14.82 -0.22
CA ILE A 384 6.72 -13.86 0.19
C ILE A 384 6.39 -12.42 -0.24
N ASN A 385 5.50 -12.25 -1.22
CA ASN A 385 5.07 -10.97 -1.79
C ASN A 385 3.78 -10.40 -1.16
N SER A 386 3.16 -11.06 -0.17
CA SER A 386 1.92 -10.55 0.41
C SER A 386 2.16 -9.27 1.23
N SER A 387 1.22 -8.32 1.17
CA SER A 387 1.22 -7.14 2.06
C SER A 387 1.27 -7.56 3.53
N LEU A 388 0.75 -8.75 3.87
CA LEU A 388 0.84 -9.35 5.20
C LEU A 388 2.27 -9.76 5.60
N ALA A 389 3.09 -10.24 4.67
CA ALA A 389 4.50 -10.56 4.89
C ALA A 389 5.34 -9.29 5.10
N ILE A 390 5.02 -8.20 4.37
CA ILE A 390 5.63 -6.88 4.54
C ILE A 390 5.22 -6.25 5.89
N LYS A 391 3.93 -6.34 6.27
CA LYS A 391 3.39 -5.90 7.58
C LYS A 391 4.04 -6.58 8.78
N LYS A 392 4.35 -7.87 8.63
CA LYS A 392 4.91 -8.74 9.68
C LYS A 392 6.44 -8.88 9.58
N GLY A 393 7.06 -8.12 8.66
CA GLY A 393 8.49 -8.04 8.37
C GLY A 393 9.37 -7.45 9.48
N LEU A 394 10.68 -7.71 9.45
CA LEU A 394 11.70 -7.01 10.24
C LEU A 394 11.60 -5.49 9.96
N GLY A 395 11.12 -4.72 10.95
CA GLY A 395 10.90 -3.28 10.85
C GLY A 395 9.44 -2.83 10.63
N GLY A 396 8.49 -3.76 10.47
CA GLY A 396 7.06 -3.46 10.34
C GLY A 396 6.38 -3.10 11.68
N ARG A 397 5.13 -2.57 11.62
CA ARG A 397 4.35 -2.19 12.82
C ARG A 397 4.20 -3.33 13.85
N ARG A 398 4.22 -4.60 13.43
CA ARG A 398 4.18 -5.75 14.34
C ARG A 398 5.54 -6.15 14.91
N SER A 399 6.67 -5.82 14.27
CA SER A 399 8.00 -5.96 14.90
C SER A 399 8.21 -4.89 15.97
N LEU A 400 7.73 -3.67 15.71
CA LEU A 400 7.59 -2.60 16.71
C LEU A 400 6.57 -2.98 17.80
N GLY A 401 5.51 -3.69 17.42
CA GLY A 401 4.55 -4.32 18.32
C GLY A 401 5.24 -5.29 19.26
N PHE A 402 6.01 -6.25 18.75
CA PHE A 402 6.78 -7.20 19.56
C PHE A 402 7.74 -6.51 20.54
N MET A 403 8.48 -5.50 20.07
CA MET A 403 9.36 -4.67 20.93
C MET A 403 8.58 -3.92 22.04
N THR A 404 7.41 -3.36 21.71
CA THR A 404 6.53 -2.65 22.66
C THR A 404 5.92 -3.62 23.67
N VAL A 405 5.54 -4.79 23.19
CA VAL A 405 4.91 -5.87 23.95
C VAL A 405 5.91 -6.50 24.93
N THR A 406 7.17 -6.67 24.54
CA THR A 406 8.21 -7.13 25.46
C THR A 406 8.67 -6.04 26.43
N TYR A 407 8.71 -4.78 26.03
CA TYR A 407 8.94 -3.68 26.98
C TYR A 407 7.85 -3.61 28.05
N ASN A 408 6.58 -3.75 27.65
CA ASN A 408 5.47 -3.82 28.59
C ASN A 408 5.60 -5.01 29.54
N ALA A 409 6.00 -6.19 29.02
CA ALA A 409 6.28 -7.36 29.85
C ALA A 409 7.46 -7.15 30.81
N LEU A 410 8.51 -6.44 30.41
CA LEU A 410 9.69 -6.13 31.26
C LEU A 410 9.40 -5.07 32.34
N ASN A 411 8.35 -4.27 32.19
CA ASN A 411 7.98 -3.20 33.11
C ASN A 411 6.64 -3.46 33.82
N ASP A 412 6.20 -4.72 33.85
CA ASP A 412 4.97 -5.17 34.52
C ASP A 412 3.68 -4.44 34.05
N ILE A 413 3.66 -4.00 32.79
CA ILE A 413 2.49 -3.42 32.14
C ILE A 413 1.74 -4.57 31.47
N ASN A 414 0.64 -5.00 32.07
CA ASN A 414 -0.17 -6.14 31.61
C ASN A 414 -0.55 -6.01 30.13
N ASN A 415 0.12 -6.80 29.26
CA ASN A 415 -0.14 -6.82 27.82
C ASN A 415 -0.36 -8.28 27.36
N PRO A 416 -1.60 -8.72 27.11
CA PRO A 416 -1.93 -10.11 26.78
C PRO A 416 -1.37 -10.58 25.42
N SER A 417 -0.88 -9.68 24.56
CA SER A 417 -0.46 -10.04 23.20
C SER A 417 0.90 -10.78 23.12
N PHE A 418 1.80 -10.60 24.09
CA PHE A 418 3.09 -11.33 24.14
C PHE A 418 2.85 -12.81 24.43
N TRP A 419 2.15 -13.06 25.54
CA TRP A 419 1.89 -14.38 26.09
C TRP A 419 0.98 -15.17 25.15
N ASN A 420 0.01 -14.51 24.52
CA ASN A 420 -0.78 -15.13 23.44
C ASN A 420 0.08 -15.49 22.23
N SER A 421 1.08 -14.68 21.86
CA SER A 421 1.98 -15.02 20.76
C SER A 421 2.87 -16.21 21.09
N LEU A 422 3.38 -16.30 22.32
CA LEU A 422 4.10 -17.49 22.80
C LEU A 422 3.19 -18.72 22.83
N GLY A 423 1.95 -18.58 23.30
CA GLY A 423 0.94 -19.63 23.25
C GLY A 423 0.67 -20.13 21.83
N ILE A 424 0.47 -19.22 20.86
CA ILE A 424 0.29 -19.58 19.45
C ILE A 424 1.55 -20.26 18.88
N MET A 425 2.75 -19.79 19.24
CA MET A 425 4.00 -20.43 18.82
C MET A 425 4.14 -21.84 19.40
N THR A 426 3.69 -22.07 20.63
CA THR A 426 3.66 -23.40 21.23
C THR A 426 2.61 -24.31 20.60
N CYS A 427 1.40 -23.81 20.35
CA CYS A 427 0.34 -24.57 19.67
C CYS A 427 0.73 -25.00 18.25
N ASN A 428 1.55 -24.20 17.57
CA ASN A 428 2.07 -24.51 16.25
C ASN A 428 3.40 -25.27 16.28
N GLU A 429 3.81 -25.78 17.45
CA GLU A 429 5.05 -26.52 17.68
C GLU A 429 6.34 -25.79 17.26
N VAL A 430 6.27 -24.46 17.13
CA VAL A 430 7.41 -23.60 16.79
C VAL A 430 8.40 -23.55 17.94
N ILE A 431 7.89 -23.54 19.17
CA ILE A 431 8.62 -23.69 20.42
C ILE A 431 7.93 -24.75 21.27
N SER A 432 8.67 -25.51 22.08
CA SER A 432 8.03 -26.48 22.97
C SER A 432 7.31 -25.78 24.13
N GLU A 433 6.43 -26.48 24.82
CA GLU A 433 5.85 -26.02 26.09
C GLU A 433 6.94 -25.75 27.13
N THR A 434 8.04 -26.51 27.11
CA THR A 434 9.22 -26.28 27.95
C THR A 434 9.93 -24.97 27.61
N ASP A 435 10.05 -24.63 26.32
CA ASP A 435 10.64 -23.37 25.84
C ASP A 435 9.80 -22.17 26.28
N ARG A 436 8.47 -22.28 26.13
CA ARG A 436 7.53 -21.28 26.62
C ARG A 436 7.67 -21.08 28.12
N LYS A 437 7.69 -22.16 28.91
CA LYS A 437 7.88 -22.09 30.37
C LYS A 437 9.22 -21.48 30.76
N HIS A 438 10.30 -21.74 30.01
CA HIS A 438 11.59 -21.11 30.26
C HIS A 438 11.58 -19.61 29.96
N ILE A 439 10.94 -19.19 28.87
CA ILE A 439 10.77 -17.78 28.51
C ILE A 439 9.89 -17.08 29.56
N GLU A 440 8.75 -17.67 29.91
CA GLU A 440 7.86 -17.18 30.98
C GLU A 440 8.59 -17.07 32.32
N ARG A 441 9.35 -18.10 32.73
CA ARG A 441 10.13 -18.08 33.98
C ARG A 441 11.25 -17.04 33.96
N PHE A 442 11.89 -16.82 32.82
CA PHE A 442 12.90 -15.78 32.64
C PHE A 442 12.30 -14.38 32.82
N PHE A 443 11.18 -14.10 32.15
CA PHE A 443 10.49 -12.80 32.25
C PHE A 443 9.82 -12.60 33.62
N ASN A 444 9.22 -13.63 34.22
CA ASN A 444 8.64 -13.55 35.56
C ASN A 444 9.70 -13.30 36.64
N LYS A 445 10.90 -13.88 36.51
CA LYS A 445 12.02 -13.56 37.40
C LYS A 445 12.54 -12.14 37.21
N LEU A 446 12.41 -11.58 36.01
CA LEU A 446 12.77 -10.19 35.70
C LEU A 446 11.76 -9.19 36.27
N THR A 447 10.47 -9.53 36.30
CA THR A 447 9.40 -8.64 36.80
C THR A 447 9.21 -8.69 38.31
N GLN A 448 9.38 -9.85 38.95
CA GLN A 448 9.12 -10.03 40.40
C GLN A 448 10.13 -9.36 41.33
N GLN A 449 11.25 -8.85 40.83
CA GLN A 449 12.26 -8.19 41.64
C GLN A 449 12.38 -6.74 41.16
N ASN A 450 11.83 -5.80 41.91
CA ASN A 450 11.96 -4.36 41.64
C ASN A 450 13.44 -3.95 41.62
N PHE A 451 14.05 -3.93 40.44
CA PHE A 451 15.49 -3.69 40.31
C PHE A 451 15.78 -2.19 40.19
N SER A 452 16.80 -1.74 40.93
CA SER A 452 17.46 -0.47 40.62
C SER A 452 18.18 -0.56 39.27
N HIS A 453 18.36 0.57 38.58
CA HIS A 453 18.95 0.63 37.24
C HIS A 453 20.36 0.00 37.18
N GLN A 454 21.09 -0.01 38.30
CA GLN A 454 22.43 -0.61 38.45
C GLN A 454 22.37 -2.13 38.60
N LYS A 455 21.37 -2.65 39.33
CA LYS A 455 21.14 -4.09 39.54
C LYS A 455 20.54 -4.77 38.31
N ALA A 456 19.68 -4.07 37.56
CA ALA A 456 19.25 -4.48 36.22
C ALA A 456 20.44 -4.57 35.24
N HIS A 457 21.39 -3.65 35.32
CA HIS A 457 22.60 -3.67 34.49
C HIS A 457 23.55 -4.83 34.85
N GLU A 458 23.71 -5.17 36.13
CA GLU A 458 24.45 -6.37 36.55
C GLU A 458 23.75 -7.67 36.17
N LEU A 459 22.42 -7.73 36.32
CA LEU A 459 21.63 -8.89 35.89
C LEU A 459 21.63 -9.08 34.38
N LEU A 460 21.64 -8.01 33.58
CA LEU A 460 21.85 -8.11 32.13
C LEU A 460 23.26 -8.64 31.80
N LYS A 461 24.28 -8.26 32.58
CA LYS A 461 25.65 -8.79 32.49
C LYS A 461 25.73 -10.28 32.85
N ILE A 462 24.96 -10.73 33.84
CA ILE A 462 24.81 -12.15 34.23
C ILE A 462 23.96 -12.91 33.20
N ASN A 463 22.93 -12.27 32.65
CA ASN A 463 22.06 -12.83 31.62
C ASN A 463 22.73 -12.92 30.25
N LYS A 464 23.86 -12.25 30.01
CA LYS A 464 24.75 -12.60 28.91
C LYS A 464 25.12 -14.08 28.96
N ARG A 465 25.46 -14.63 30.14
CA ARG A 465 25.69 -16.08 30.30
C ARG A 465 24.43 -16.92 30.06
N VAL A 466 23.25 -16.44 30.43
CA VAL A 466 21.97 -17.19 30.25
C VAL A 466 21.53 -17.18 28.79
N VAL A 467 21.65 -16.03 28.11
CA VAL A 467 21.43 -15.86 26.67
C VAL A 467 22.47 -16.64 25.88
N ASP A 468 23.74 -16.56 26.27
CA ASP A 468 24.82 -17.36 25.69
C ASP A 468 24.55 -18.84 25.93
N LYS A 469 24.07 -19.26 27.10
CA LYS A 469 23.73 -20.65 27.40
C LYS A 469 22.53 -21.13 26.56
N TYR A 470 21.45 -20.36 26.48
CA TYR A 470 20.28 -20.70 25.67
C TYR A 470 20.62 -20.75 24.17
N THR A 471 21.36 -19.77 23.68
CA THR A 471 21.82 -19.70 22.28
C THR A 471 22.80 -20.83 21.98
N ASN A 472 23.79 -21.07 22.86
CA ASN A 472 24.88 -22.02 22.61
C ASN A 472 24.54 -23.47 22.93
N GLU A 473 23.74 -23.75 23.95
CA GLU A 473 23.47 -25.11 24.41
C GLU A 473 22.15 -25.67 23.90
N TYR A 474 21.17 -24.80 23.63
CA TYR A 474 19.85 -25.25 23.21
C TYR A 474 19.58 -24.93 21.73
N LEU A 475 19.71 -23.67 21.31
CA LEU A 475 19.41 -23.26 19.93
C LEU A 475 20.38 -23.88 18.91
N PHE A 476 21.70 -23.75 19.12
CA PHE A 476 22.70 -24.29 18.19
C PHE A 476 22.74 -25.82 18.14
N ASN A 477 22.59 -26.50 19.28
CA ASN A 477 22.57 -27.98 19.29
C ASN A 477 21.35 -28.54 18.54
N LYS A 478 20.19 -27.89 18.65
CA LYS A 478 18.95 -28.32 17.96
C LYS A 478 19.01 -28.02 16.46
N ILE A 479 19.65 -26.92 16.05
CA ILE A 479 19.93 -26.60 14.64
C ILE A 479 20.93 -27.61 14.04
N ASN A 480 22.00 -27.93 14.76
CA ASN A 480 22.98 -28.93 14.34
C ASN A 480 22.35 -30.31 14.16
N GLY A 481 21.53 -30.74 15.14
CA GLY A 481 20.90 -32.07 15.14
C GLY A 481 19.80 -32.24 14.09
N LYS A 482 18.99 -31.19 13.83
CA LYS A 482 17.83 -31.30 12.93
C LYS A 482 18.14 -31.02 11.46
N TYR A 483 19.21 -30.27 11.17
CA TYR A 483 19.50 -29.79 9.81
C TYR A 483 20.93 -30.10 9.33
N GLY A 484 21.71 -30.87 10.09
CA GLY A 484 23.03 -31.35 9.66
C GLY A 484 24.13 -30.28 9.61
N PHE A 485 23.88 -29.07 10.10
CA PHE A 485 24.94 -28.07 10.28
C PHE A 485 25.89 -28.55 11.40
N LYS A 486 27.21 -28.38 11.22
CA LYS A 486 28.21 -28.63 12.28
C LYS A 486 28.78 -27.31 12.76
N PHE A 487 28.03 -26.57 13.58
CA PHE A 487 28.62 -25.48 14.36
C PHE A 487 29.55 -26.10 15.42
N SER A 488 30.86 -25.98 15.24
CA SER A 488 31.83 -26.57 16.17
C SER A 488 31.86 -25.81 17.50
N LYS A 489 32.13 -26.52 18.61
CA LYS A 489 32.31 -25.89 19.94
C LYS A 489 33.42 -24.83 19.96
N ASN A 490 34.38 -24.88 19.03
CA ASN A 490 35.45 -23.90 18.86
C ASN A 490 35.01 -22.64 18.07
N MET A 491 33.83 -22.64 17.43
CA MET A 491 33.20 -21.42 16.90
C MET A 491 32.59 -20.53 18.00
N LYS A 492 32.50 -21.00 19.26
CA LYS A 492 31.95 -20.22 20.39
C LYS A 492 32.67 -18.89 20.66
N ASN A 493 33.91 -18.73 20.19
CA ASN A 493 34.65 -17.47 20.22
C ASN A 493 34.97 -16.92 18.82
N ALA A 494 34.62 -17.64 17.75
CA ALA A 494 34.89 -17.21 16.39
C ALA A 494 33.82 -16.21 15.95
N ASN A 495 34.15 -14.93 16.13
CA ASN A 495 33.68 -13.84 15.31
C ASN A 495 32.18 -13.49 15.33
N ILE A 496 31.35 -13.98 16.26
CA ILE A 496 29.98 -13.42 16.46
C ILE A 496 30.07 -11.93 16.81
N ASN A 497 31.01 -11.56 17.69
CA ASN A 497 31.33 -10.16 17.95
C ASN A 497 31.77 -9.44 16.67
N GLY A 498 32.50 -10.10 15.77
CA GLY A 498 32.92 -9.53 14.50
C GLY A 498 31.79 -9.39 13.49
N TYR A 499 30.93 -10.39 13.31
CA TYR A 499 29.78 -10.35 12.40
C TYR A 499 28.75 -9.32 12.85
N VAL A 500 28.39 -9.32 14.13
CA VAL A 500 27.47 -8.32 14.69
C VAL A 500 28.07 -6.92 14.58
N LYS A 501 29.35 -6.75 14.93
CA LYS A 501 30.04 -5.47 14.76
C LYS A 501 30.06 -5.04 13.30
N ASN A 502 30.36 -5.94 12.37
CA ASN A 502 30.35 -5.68 10.93
C ASN A 502 28.95 -5.35 10.42
N MET A 503 27.89 -5.92 10.99
CA MET A 503 26.50 -5.60 10.66
C MET A 503 26.14 -4.18 11.10
N ILE A 504 26.52 -3.81 12.32
CA ILE A 504 26.31 -2.46 12.87
C ILE A 504 27.14 -1.44 12.09
N ASP A 505 28.40 -1.75 11.83
CA ASP A 505 29.29 -0.92 11.05
C ASP A 505 28.81 -0.79 9.61
N ALA A 506 28.31 -1.87 9.00
CA ALA A 506 27.69 -1.86 7.68
C ALA A 506 26.53 -0.87 7.62
N LEU A 507 25.69 -0.81 8.66
CA LEU A 507 24.51 0.05 8.68
C LEU A 507 24.82 1.52 9.06
N TYR A 508 25.73 1.73 10.01
CA TYR A 508 25.88 3.03 10.70
C TYR A 508 27.25 3.67 10.57
N SER A 509 28.27 2.97 10.07
CA SER A 509 29.59 3.58 9.94
C SER A 509 29.55 4.73 8.93
N SER A 510 30.17 5.85 9.31
CA SER A 510 30.45 6.97 8.42
C SER A 510 31.84 6.87 7.77
N ASP A 511 32.62 5.83 8.09
CA ASP A 511 33.96 5.62 7.56
C ASP A 511 33.87 4.80 6.26
N PRO A 512 34.11 5.40 5.08
CA PRO A 512 34.01 4.71 3.80
C PRO A 512 35.03 3.57 3.69
N ILE A 513 36.23 3.71 4.26
CA ILE A 513 37.28 2.68 4.23
C ILE A 513 36.81 1.46 5.01
N LYS A 514 36.14 1.68 6.15
CA LYS A 514 35.56 0.61 6.96
C LYS A 514 34.44 -0.13 6.22
N LEU A 515 33.55 0.60 5.55
CA LEU A 515 32.48 0.01 4.74
C LEU A 515 33.02 -0.83 3.58
N VAL A 516 34.07 -0.35 2.89
CA VAL A 516 34.78 -1.10 1.84
C VAL A 516 35.38 -2.39 2.40
N LYS A 517 36.07 -2.32 3.55
CA LYS A 517 36.65 -3.50 4.21
C LYS A 517 35.59 -4.55 4.57
N ILE A 518 34.44 -4.11 5.09
CA ILE A 518 33.31 -4.98 5.40
C ILE A 518 32.74 -5.60 4.12
N ALA A 519 32.48 -4.81 3.09
CA ALA A 519 31.97 -5.34 1.82
C ALA A 519 32.90 -6.45 1.30
N HIS A 520 34.21 -6.17 1.19
CA HIS A 520 35.21 -7.13 0.71
C HIS A 520 35.30 -8.41 1.55
N SER A 521 35.21 -8.33 2.87
CA SER A 521 35.25 -9.53 3.72
C SER A 521 34.05 -10.45 3.48
N TYR A 522 32.87 -9.89 3.20
CA TYR A 522 31.66 -10.66 2.95
C TYR A 522 31.44 -11.03 1.47
N VAL A 523 32.19 -10.46 0.51
CA VAL A 523 32.18 -10.94 -0.89
C VAL A 523 32.51 -12.42 -0.96
N LYS A 524 33.55 -12.83 -0.22
CA LYS A 524 34.08 -14.21 -0.20
C LYS A 524 33.44 -15.08 0.89
N CYS A 525 32.48 -14.55 1.66
CA CYS A 525 31.81 -15.33 2.70
C CYS A 525 31.00 -16.48 2.07
N LYS A 526 31.26 -17.71 2.55
CA LYS A 526 30.57 -18.92 2.09
C LYS A 526 29.16 -19.03 2.67
N ASP A 527 28.89 -18.40 3.81
CA ASP A 527 27.55 -18.35 4.40
C ASP A 527 26.69 -17.33 3.65
N ALA A 528 25.72 -17.85 2.88
CA ALA A 528 24.84 -17.02 2.07
C ALA A 528 23.95 -16.09 2.90
N ILE A 529 23.61 -16.46 4.13
CA ILE A 529 22.74 -15.67 5.01
C ILE A 529 23.55 -14.53 5.64
N GLU A 530 24.73 -14.81 6.18
CA GLU A 530 25.60 -13.75 6.72
C GLU A 530 25.93 -12.72 5.64
N LYS A 531 26.31 -13.21 4.47
CA LYS A 531 26.56 -12.39 3.29
C LYS A 531 25.34 -11.52 2.95
N TYR A 532 24.15 -12.12 2.86
CA TYR A 532 22.92 -11.39 2.58
C TYR A 532 22.67 -10.25 3.56
N VAL A 533 22.76 -10.55 4.86
CA VAL A 533 22.46 -9.59 5.92
C VAL A 533 23.42 -8.42 5.88
N ILE A 534 24.72 -8.66 5.72
CA ILE A 534 25.71 -7.58 5.62
C ILE A 534 25.43 -6.70 4.41
N PHE A 535 25.18 -7.28 3.23
CA PHE A 535 24.89 -6.49 2.03
C PHE A 535 23.55 -5.75 2.11
N TYR A 536 22.56 -6.29 2.79
CA TYR A 536 21.31 -5.59 3.11
C TYR A 536 21.57 -4.33 3.95
N TYR A 537 22.40 -4.44 4.98
CA TYR A 537 22.72 -3.31 5.85
C TYR A 537 23.64 -2.28 5.19
N LEU A 538 24.61 -2.72 4.40
CA LEU A 538 25.41 -1.82 3.55
C LEU A 538 24.50 -1.03 2.60
N ALA A 539 23.52 -1.67 1.96
CA ALA A 539 22.58 -1.01 1.06
C ALA A 539 21.67 0.01 1.75
N LEU A 540 21.51 -0.05 3.08
CA LEU A 540 20.77 0.93 3.88
C LEU A 540 21.62 2.10 4.37
N ASN A 541 22.94 1.99 4.28
CA ASN A 541 23.85 3.00 4.83
C ASN A 541 23.91 4.25 3.93
N ASN A 542 23.68 5.42 4.52
CA ASN A 542 23.72 6.72 3.84
C ASN A 542 25.14 7.22 3.54
N ASN A 543 26.18 6.51 3.97
CA ASN A 543 27.58 6.82 3.67
C ASN A 543 28.22 5.74 2.79
N LEU A 544 27.41 4.88 2.16
CA LEU A 544 27.91 3.80 1.31
C LEU A 544 28.69 4.39 0.11
N PRO A 545 29.97 4.02 -0.08
CA PRO A 545 30.74 4.48 -1.22
C PRO A 545 30.11 4.06 -2.54
N LEU A 546 30.15 4.93 -3.55
CA LEU A 546 29.54 4.72 -4.86
C LEU A 546 29.97 3.40 -5.50
N ASP A 547 31.27 3.12 -5.44
CA ASP A 547 31.95 1.95 -5.95
C ASP A 547 31.48 0.67 -5.27
N ILE A 548 31.23 0.70 -3.95
CA ILE A 548 30.58 -0.40 -3.24
C ILE A 548 29.11 -0.51 -3.64
N GLY A 549 28.38 0.59 -3.77
CA GLY A 549 26.99 0.58 -4.24
C GLY A 549 26.84 -0.05 -5.64
N LYS A 550 27.71 0.35 -6.59
CA LYS A 550 27.80 -0.23 -7.94
C LYS A 550 28.16 -1.71 -7.89
N PHE A 551 29.13 -2.08 -7.04
CA PHE A 551 29.50 -3.47 -6.84
C PHE A 551 28.32 -4.31 -6.38
N ILE A 552 27.56 -3.85 -5.36
CA ILE A 552 26.38 -4.56 -4.86
C ILE A 552 25.31 -4.66 -5.97
N ALA A 553 25.03 -3.57 -6.68
CA ALA A 553 24.06 -3.58 -7.78
C ALA A 553 24.43 -4.61 -8.86
N LEU A 554 25.69 -4.64 -9.30
CA LEU A 554 26.15 -5.54 -10.37
C LEU A 554 26.26 -7.00 -9.93
N LYS A 555 26.86 -7.28 -8.77
CA LYS A 555 27.10 -8.66 -8.31
C LYS A 555 25.82 -9.37 -7.89
N PHE A 556 24.84 -8.64 -7.37
CA PHE A 556 23.59 -9.23 -6.90
C PHE A 556 22.45 -9.15 -7.93
N ALA A 557 22.69 -8.55 -9.12
CA ALA A 557 21.70 -8.45 -10.21
C ALA A 557 21.07 -9.79 -10.61
N ASN A 558 21.83 -10.89 -10.48
CA ASN A 558 21.41 -12.23 -10.91
C ASN A 558 20.88 -13.12 -9.77
N GLN A 559 20.83 -12.64 -8.53
CA GLN A 559 20.39 -13.44 -7.38
C GLN A 559 18.97 -13.01 -6.97
N HIS A 560 17.97 -13.82 -7.33
CA HIS A 560 16.55 -13.51 -7.09
C HIS A 560 16.21 -13.25 -5.61
N SER A 561 16.94 -13.86 -4.67
CA SER A 561 16.78 -13.66 -3.22
C SER A 561 17.18 -12.26 -2.72
N MET A 562 17.73 -11.40 -3.59
CA MET A 562 18.38 -10.14 -3.22
C MET A 562 17.59 -8.89 -3.63
N ASN A 563 16.34 -9.02 -4.07
CA ASN A 563 15.51 -7.90 -4.54
C ASN A 563 15.37 -6.78 -3.49
N ASN A 564 15.35 -7.13 -2.20
CA ASN A 564 15.27 -6.14 -1.12
C ASN A 564 16.55 -5.32 -0.97
N VAL A 565 17.73 -5.93 -1.21
CA VAL A 565 19.02 -5.24 -1.19
C VAL A 565 19.07 -4.20 -2.32
N ARG A 566 18.61 -4.58 -3.52
CA ARG A 566 18.52 -3.66 -4.67
C ARG A 566 17.56 -2.52 -4.45
N ARG A 567 16.39 -2.79 -3.87
CA ARG A 567 15.44 -1.73 -3.49
C ARG A 567 16.05 -0.76 -2.47
N ASN A 568 16.75 -1.29 -1.46
CA ASN A 568 17.44 -0.46 -0.47
C ASN A 568 18.56 0.37 -1.12
N LEU A 569 19.30 -0.18 -2.09
CA LEU A 569 20.27 0.58 -2.87
C LEU A 569 19.63 1.71 -3.67
N VAL A 570 18.44 1.53 -4.26
CA VAL A 570 17.73 2.62 -4.95
C VAL A 570 17.41 3.75 -3.96
N GLU A 571 16.95 3.41 -2.75
CA GLU A 571 16.65 4.41 -1.72
C GLU A 571 17.93 5.10 -1.19
N SER A 572 18.99 4.34 -0.92
CA SER A 572 20.29 4.89 -0.50
C SER A 572 20.91 5.75 -1.60
N ALA A 573 20.89 5.32 -2.87
CA ALA A 573 21.40 6.11 -3.99
C ALA A 573 20.67 7.45 -4.16
N ALA A 574 19.36 7.46 -3.89
CA ALA A 574 18.54 8.67 -3.88
C ALA A 574 18.88 9.61 -2.71
N THR A 575 19.26 9.09 -1.53
CA THR A 575 19.64 9.92 -0.37
C THR A 575 21.09 10.39 -0.41
N THR A 576 21.99 9.60 -0.99
CA THR A 576 23.45 9.85 -1.06
C THR A 576 23.88 10.67 -2.26
N VAL A 577 22.96 10.92 -3.21
CA VAL A 577 23.17 11.65 -4.47
C VAL A 577 24.07 10.88 -5.44
N HIS A 578 24.01 9.55 -5.41
CA HIS A 578 24.69 8.71 -6.40
C HIS A 578 23.80 8.55 -7.65
N ILE A 579 23.68 9.63 -8.43
CA ILE A 579 22.91 9.64 -9.70
C ILE A 579 23.36 8.52 -10.63
N GLU A 580 24.67 8.26 -10.67
CA GLU A 580 25.24 7.16 -11.44
C GLU A 580 24.71 5.79 -11.00
N LEU A 581 24.57 5.56 -9.69
CA LEU A 581 24.02 4.32 -9.15
C LEU A 581 22.52 4.20 -9.45
N LEU A 582 21.77 5.30 -9.43
CA LEU A 582 20.36 5.32 -9.86
C LEU A 582 20.22 5.01 -11.36
N ASN A 583 21.07 5.59 -12.20
CA ASN A 583 21.08 5.31 -13.64
C ASN A 583 21.42 3.83 -13.92
N LEU A 584 22.33 3.25 -13.13
CA LEU A 584 22.63 1.82 -13.19
C LEU A 584 21.41 0.98 -12.81
N LEU A 585 20.76 1.29 -11.68
CA LEU A 585 19.59 0.57 -11.18
C LEU A 585 18.33 0.79 -12.05
N ALA A 586 18.25 1.88 -12.81
CA ALA A 586 17.19 2.12 -13.80
C ALA A 586 17.30 1.21 -15.04
N ARG A 587 18.44 0.52 -15.18
CA ARG A 587 18.71 -0.52 -16.19
C ARG A 587 18.83 -1.92 -15.56
N ASP A 588 18.39 -2.09 -14.30
CA ASP A 588 18.39 -3.38 -13.61
C ASP A 588 17.48 -4.38 -14.35
N ARG A 589 17.60 -5.67 -14.04
CA ARG A 589 16.73 -6.73 -14.58
C ARG A 589 15.42 -6.86 -13.81
N ASP A 590 15.39 -6.44 -12.55
CA ASP A 590 14.20 -6.48 -11.71
C ASP A 590 13.23 -5.32 -12.04
N PRO A 591 12.00 -5.59 -12.55
CA PRO A 591 11.09 -4.55 -13.00
C PRO A 591 10.71 -3.54 -11.91
N LYS A 592 10.65 -3.97 -10.64
CA LYS A 592 10.38 -3.09 -9.50
C LYS A 592 11.54 -2.12 -9.27
N THR A 593 12.77 -2.62 -9.26
CA THR A 593 13.99 -1.81 -9.14
C THR A 593 14.08 -0.77 -10.26
N ILE A 594 13.83 -1.17 -11.52
CA ILE A 594 13.76 -0.27 -12.68
C ILE A 594 12.73 0.84 -12.45
N TYR A 595 11.50 0.46 -12.08
CA TYR A 595 10.41 1.39 -11.85
C TYR A 595 10.77 2.43 -10.78
N TYR A 596 11.29 2.00 -9.64
CA TYR A 596 11.66 2.91 -8.56
C TYR A 596 12.82 3.83 -8.95
N ALA A 597 13.88 3.30 -9.57
CA ALA A 597 15.01 4.10 -10.00
C ALA A 597 14.58 5.15 -11.05
N LYS A 598 13.75 4.76 -12.03
CA LYS A 598 13.19 5.69 -13.03
C LYS A 598 12.30 6.77 -12.39
N ILE A 599 11.48 6.43 -11.40
CA ILE A 599 10.68 7.43 -10.67
C ILE A 599 11.57 8.44 -9.95
N LYS A 600 12.60 7.97 -9.25
CA LYS A 600 13.52 8.85 -8.50
C LYS A 600 14.31 9.77 -9.45
N LEU A 601 14.71 9.26 -10.61
CA LEU A 601 15.32 10.04 -11.69
C LEU A 601 14.34 11.06 -12.31
N ALA A 602 13.11 10.63 -12.63
CA ALA A 602 12.11 11.44 -13.34
C ALA A 602 11.54 12.58 -12.51
N LYS A 603 11.29 12.35 -11.21
CA LYS A 603 10.72 13.37 -10.32
C LYS A 603 11.64 14.57 -10.06
N LYS A 604 12.90 14.56 -10.54
CA LYS A 604 13.97 15.42 -10.01
C LYS A 604 13.94 15.45 -8.46
N ASP A 605 13.50 14.36 -7.82
CA ASP A 605 13.34 14.19 -6.37
C ASP A 605 14.70 14.06 -5.65
N ILE A 606 15.77 14.44 -6.35
CA ILE A 606 16.98 15.04 -5.77
C ILE A 606 16.60 16.30 -4.94
N LEU A 607 15.40 16.84 -5.10
CA LEU A 607 14.87 18.03 -4.41
C LEU A 607 14.49 17.91 -2.92
N SER A 608 14.88 16.86 -2.19
CA SER A 608 15.03 17.00 -0.71
C SER A 608 16.49 17.14 -0.26
N THR A 609 17.46 16.97 -1.16
CA THR A 609 18.89 17.13 -0.88
C THR A 609 19.46 18.48 -1.33
N LYS A 610 18.77 19.24 -2.19
CA LYS A 610 19.11 20.67 -2.39
C LYS A 610 18.90 21.54 -1.13
N ILE A 611 18.08 21.07 -0.18
CA ILE A 611 17.96 21.67 1.17
C ILE A 611 19.06 21.17 2.13
N ILE A 612 19.79 20.10 1.80
CA ILE A 612 20.75 19.43 2.71
C ILE A 612 22.22 19.59 2.27
N ARG A 613 22.51 20.04 1.05
CA ARG A 613 23.89 20.31 0.59
C ARG A 613 24.01 21.68 -0.06
N TYR A 614 23.93 22.74 0.76
CA TYR A 614 24.62 24.00 0.50
C TYR A 614 25.09 24.61 1.84
N SER A 615 26.37 24.41 2.12
CA SER A 615 27.28 25.37 2.75
C SER A 615 28.71 24.80 2.66
N HIS A 616 29.26 24.83 1.44
CA HIS A 616 30.51 25.54 1.15
C HIS A 616 30.42 26.05 -0.29
#